data_AF-A0A654U0U4-F1
#
_entry.id   AF-A0A654U0U4-F1
#
_cell.length_a   1.000
_cell.length_b   1.000
_cell.length_c   1.000
_cell.angle_alpha   90.00
_cell.angle_beta   90.00
_cell.angle_gamma   90.00
#
_symmetry.space_group_name_H-M   'P 1'
#
loop_
_entity.id
_entity.type
_entity.pdbx_description
1 polymer ?
#
loop_
_entity_poly.entity_id
_entity_poly.type
_entity_poly.pdbx_seq_one_letter_code
_entity_poly.pdbx_strand_id
1 'polypeptide(L)'
;MPCSIIGSEEIYPMLTDVKLLARLFGLPYFPITPLFPLAGPVGLVPLPSKWRIAFGEPICTADYASTDADDPMVTFELTDQVRETIQQTLYRLLAGRRNIFFG
;
A
#
# COMPACT_ATOMS: atom_id res chain seq x y z
N MET A 1 1.71 15.84 6.08
CA MET A 1 2.62 15.30 5.05
C MET A 1 1.95 14.10 4.38
N PRO A 2 1.49 14.20 3.13
CA PRO A 2 0.94 13.05 2.40
C PRO A 2 2.06 12.02 2.13
N CYS A 3 1.76 10.74 2.36
CA CYS A 3 2.70 9.64 2.16
C CYS A 3 2.12 8.67 1.13
N SER A 4 2.87 8.40 0.06
CA SER A 4 2.49 7.44 -0.98
C SER A 4 3.50 6.30 -1.03
N ILE A 5 3.01 5.06 -0.92
CA ILE A 5 3.82 3.84 -0.92
C ILE A 5 3.39 2.99 -2.12
N ILE A 6 4.34 2.53 -2.93
CA ILE A 6 4.10 1.64 -4.08
C ILE A 6 5.05 0.44 -4.02
N GLY A 7 4.54 -0.75 -4.38
CA GLY A 7 5.30 -1.98 -4.52
C GLY A 7 5.37 -2.81 -3.23
N SER A 8 4.74 -2.36 -2.15
CA SER A 8 4.62 -3.13 -0.90
C SER A 8 3.59 -4.25 -1.02
N GLU A 9 2.65 -4.13 -1.94
CA GLU A 9 1.60 -5.11 -2.25
C GLU A 9 2.11 -6.30 -3.09
N GLU A 10 3.33 -6.21 -3.62
CA GLU A 10 3.88 -7.20 -4.57
C GLU A 10 4.91 -8.17 -3.95
N ILE A 11 5.28 -7.97 -2.69
CA ILE A 11 6.30 -8.79 -1.97
C ILE A 11 5.83 -10.25 -1.84
N TYR A 12 4.55 -10.42 -1.56
CA TYR A 12 3.89 -11.71 -1.44
C TYR A 12 2.57 -11.64 -2.20
N PRO A 13 2.52 -12.16 -3.43
CA PRO A 13 1.25 -12.46 -4.07
C PRO A 13 0.61 -13.63 -3.33
N MET A 14 0.05 -13.38 -2.14
CA MET A 14 -0.79 -14.33 -1.44
C MET A 14 -2.10 -14.43 -2.22
N LEU A 15 -2.28 -15.55 -2.93
CA LEU A 15 -3.49 -15.82 -3.68
C LEU A 15 -4.67 -16.07 -2.73
N THR A 16 -4.42 -16.76 -1.62
CA THR A 16 -5.42 -17.04 -0.59
C THR A 16 -4.75 -17.49 0.72
N ASP A 17 -5.47 -17.36 1.83
CA ASP A 17 -5.11 -17.91 3.15
C ASP A 17 -6.01 -19.11 3.47
N VAL A 18 -5.41 -20.27 3.76
CA VAL A 18 -6.16 -21.47 4.14
C VAL A 18 -6.16 -21.64 5.65
N LYS A 19 -7.14 -21.00 6.30
CA LYS A 19 -7.33 -21.03 7.76
C LYS A 19 -7.41 -22.44 8.36
N LEU A 20 -7.93 -23.42 7.63
CA LEU A 20 -8.01 -24.81 8.10
C LEU A 20 -6.62 -25.42 8.30
N LEU A 21 -5.73 -25.22 7.33
CA LEU A 21 -4.34 -25.68 7.41
C LEU A 21 -3.55 -24.85 8.42
N ALA A 22 -3.79 -23.53 8.49
CA ALA A 22 -3.19 -22.67 9.50
C ALA A 22 -3.45 -23.18 10.92
N ARG A 23 -4.71 -23.55 11.21
CA ARG A 23 -5.11 -24.12 12.50
C ARG A 23 -4.53 -25.51 12.76
N LEU A 24 -4.41 -26.35 11.73
CA LEU A 24 -3.82 -27.68 11.84
C LEU A 24 -2.31 -27.62 12.15
N PHE A 25 -1.60 -26.64 11.58
CA PHE A 25 -0.16 -26.44 11.79
C PHE A 25 0.17 -25.44 12.91
N GLY A 26 -0.83 -24.86 13.59
CA GLY A 26 -0.63 -23.88 14.67
C GLY A 26 -0.07 -22.53 14.20
N LEU A 27 -0.25 -22.17 12.93
CA LEU A 27 0.24 -20.94 12.32
C LEU A 27 -0.85 -19.85 12.29
N PRO A 28 -0.49 -18.55 12.39
CA PRO A 28 -1.45 -17.45 12.36
C PRO A 28 -2.18 -17.32 11.00
N TYR A 29 -1.54 -17.76 9.93
CA TYR A 29 -2.09 -17.87 8.58
C TYR A 29 -1.32 -18.95 7.81
N PHE A 30 -1.90 -19.51 6.75
CA PHE A 30 -1.23 -20.45 5.86
C PHE A 30 -1.25 -19.88 4.44
N PRO A 31 -0.12 -19.30 3.97
CA PRO A 31 -0.09 -18.63 2.69
C PRO A 31 -0.18 -19.65 1.56
N ILE A 32 -1.06 -19.45 0.58
CA ILE A 32 -0.94 -20.07 -0.74
C ILE A 32 -0.41 -19.01 -1.70
N THR A 33 0.80 -19.24 -2.21
CA THR A 33 1.43 -18.40 -3.24
C THR A 33 1.44 -19.17 -4.56
N PRO A 34 1.75 -18.55 -5.71
CA PRO A 34 1.81 -19.28 -6.99
C PRO A 34 2.79 -20.46 -6.97
N LEU A 35 3.83 -20.39 -6.14
CA LEU A 35 4.88 -21.41 -6.03
C LEU A 35 4.70 -22.31 -4.80
N PHE A 36 4.03 -21.85 -3.74
CA PHE A 36 3.80 -22.65 -2.53
C PHE A 36 2.35 -23.19 -2.48
N PRO A 37 2.13 -24.49 -2.23
CA PRO A 37 3.07 -25.44 -1.60
C PRO A 37 3.90 -26.32 -2.55
N LEU A 38 3.65 -26.25 -3.87
CA LEU A 38 4.23 -27.15 -4.88
C LEU A 38 5.76 -27.12 -4.96
N ALA A 39 6.38 -25.95 -4.86
CA ALA A 39 7.83 -25.75 -4.84
C ALA A 39 8.44 -25.86 -3.42
N GLY A 40 7.66 -26.29 -2.43
CA GLY A 40 8.09 -26.39 -1.04
C GLY A 40 8.51 -25.02 -0.45
N PRO A 41 9.45 -24.99 0.51
CA PRO A 41 9.88 -23.76 1.19
C PRO A 41 10.41 -22.66 0.25
N VAL A 42 10.90 -23.01 -0.94
CA VAL A 42 11.36 -22.05 -1.95
C VAL A 42 10.21 -21.19 -2.47
N GLY A 43 8.97 -21.71 -2.47
CA GLY A 43 7.78 -20.93 -2.84
C GLY A 43 7.36 -19.89 -1.80
N LEU A 44 7.99 -19.87 -0.62
CA LEU A 44 7.84 -18.83 0.40
C LEU A 44 8.88 -17.71 0.25
N VAL A 45 9.82 -17.82 -0.69
CA VAL A 45 10.78 -16.75 -0.97
C VAL A 45 10.02 -15.59 -1.61
N PRO A 46 10.06 -14.38 -1.01
CA PRO A 46 9.38 -13.23 -1.56
C PRO A 46 9.99 -12.85 -2.91
N LEU A 47 9.16 -12.44 -3.86
CA LEU A 47 9.64 -11.95 -5.14
C LEU A 47 10.37 -10.60 -4.94
N PRO A 48 11.46 -10.33 -5.70
CA PRO A 48 12.14 -9.06 -5.62
C PRO A 48 11.18 -7.93 -6.05
N SER A 49 10.71 -7.16 -5.06
CA SER A 49 9.82 -6.01 -5.25
C SER A 49 10.61 -4.74 -4.92
N LYS A 50 10.60 -3.76 -5.85
CA LYS A 50 11.22 -2.46 -5.61
C LYS A 50 10.21 -1.55 -4.91
N TRP A 51 10.46 -1.20 -3.66
CA TRP A 51 9.60 -0.28 -2.91
C TRP A 51 9.98 1.16 -3.20
N ARG A 52 8.97 2.01 -3.37
CA ARG A 52 9.15 3.45 -3.42
C ARG A 52 8.22 4.10 -2.42
N ILE A 53 8.79 4.92 -1.55
CA ILE A 53 8.07 5.75 -0.60
C ILE A 53 8.29 7.19 -1.03
N ALA A 54 7.22 7.89 -1.38
CA ALA A 54 7.25 9.31 -1.71
C ALA A 54 6.56 10.09 -0.61
N PHE A 55 7.32 11.02 -0.02
CA PHE A 55 6.78 12.03 0.88
C PHE A 55 6.47 13.26 0.03
N GLY A 56 5.19 13.62 -0.03
CA GLY A 56 4.75 14.83 -0.73
C GLY A 56 4.90 16.08 0.13
N GLU A 57 4.60 17.23 -0.48
CA GLU A 57 4.64 18.52 0.20
C GLU A 57 3.60 18.59 1.33
N PRO A 58 3.94 19.12 2.51
CA PRO A 58 2.97 19.27 3.59
C PRO A 58 1.79 20.14 3.15
N ILE A 59 0.59 19.65 3.42
CA ILE A 59 -0.64 20.44 3.29
C ILE A 59 -0.66 21.40 4.49
N CYS A 60 -0.55 22.70 4.21
CA CYS A 60 -0.59 23.74 5.25
C CYS A 60 -1.99 23.81 5.84
N THR A 61 -2.09 23.55 7.15
CA THR A 61 -3.33 23.70 7.92
C THR A 61 -3.25 24.89 8.89
N ALA A 62 -2.22 25.73 8.77
CA ALA A 62 -1.92 26.79 9.73
C ALA A 62 -2.93 27.94 9.72
N ASP A 63 -3.67 28.09 8.61
CA ASP A 63 -4.65 29.17 8.41
C ASP A 63 -6.06 28.78 8.89
N TYR A 64 -6.29 27.52 9.30
CA TYR A 64 -7.58 27.06 9.83
C TYR A 64 -7.72 27.37 11.32
N ALA A 65 -8.89 27.85 11.72
CA ALA A 65 -9.26 27.98 13.12
C ALA A 65 -9.54 26.59 13.73
N SER A 66 -9.38 26.44 15.05
CA SER A 66 -9.65 25.16 15.73
C SER A 66 -11.11 24.70 15.58
N THR A 67 -12.04 25.62 15.35
CA THR A 67 -13.46 25.35 15.10
C THR A 67 -13.74 24.79 13.70
N ASP A 68 -12.82 24.98 12.75
CA ASP A 68 -13.01 24.54 11.36
C ASP A 68 -12.92 23.01 11.22
N ALA A 69 -12.34 22.33 12.22
CA ALA A 69 -12.33 20.87 12.29
C ALA A 69 -13.72 20.26 12.49
N ASP A 70 -14.66 21.03 13.05
CA ASP A 70 -16.05 20.61 13.24
C ASP A 70 -16.94 20.99 12.04
N ASP A 71 -16.42 21.78 11.08
CA ASP A 71 -17.12 22.12 9.85
C ASP A 71 -17.00 20.96 8.85
N PRO A 72 -18.12 20.30 8.49
CA PRO A 72 -18.11 19.22 7.51
C PRO A 72 -17.62 19.65 6.13
N MET A 73 -17.86 20.90 5.73
CA MET A 73 -17.45 21.42 4.43
C MET A 73 -15.93 21.57 4.37
N VAL A 74 -15.32 22.17 5.40
CA VAL A 74 -13.86 22.35 5.48
C VAL A 74 -13.15 21.00 5.53
N THR A 75 -13.67 20.06 6.34
CA THR A 75 -13.09 18.72 6.44
C THR A 75 -13.20 17.95 5.13
N PHE A 76 -14.32 18.11 4.40
CA PHE A 76 -14.52 17.49 3.11
C PHE A 76 -13.55 18.05 2.06
N GLU A 77 -13.43 19.37 1.96
CA GLU A 77 -12.49 20.04 1.03
C GLU A 77 -11.04 19.64 1.31
N LEU A 78 -10.62 19.63 2.58
CA LEU A 78 -9.27 19.22 2.97
C LEU A 78 -9.01 17.75 2.64
N THR A 79 -10.00 16.87 2.87
CA THR A 79 -9.90 15.45 2.54
C THR A 79 -9.79 15.23 1.03
N ASP A 80 -10.53 16.01 0.23
CA ASP A 80 -10.46 15.95 -1.22
C ASP A 80 -9.11 16.42 -1.75
N GLN A 81 -8.56 17.51 -1.20
CA GLN A 81 -7.22 18.00 -1.50
C GLN A 81 -6.13 16.95 -1.18
N VAL A 82 -6.24 16.27 -0.04
CA VAL A 82 -5.35 15.16 0.33
C VAL A 82 -5.46 14.03 -0.69
N ARG A 83 -6.68 13.62 -1.04
CA ARG A 83 -6.95 12.55 -2.01
C ARG A 83 -6.34 12.87 -3.36
N GLU A 84 -6.56 14.08 -3.88
CA GLU A 84 -6.04 14.48 -5.18
C GLU A 84 -4.51 14.56 -5.18
N THR A 85 -3.90 15.11 -4.14
CA THR A 85 -2.43 15.19 -3.99
C THR A 85 -1.79 13.79 -4.02
N ILE A 86 -2.39 12.84 -3.29
CA ILE A 86 -1.94 11.45 -3.27
C ILE A 86 -2.14 10.82 -4.65
N GLN A 87 -3.29 11.01 -5.29
CA GLN A 87 -3.56 10.44 -6.61
C GLN A 87 -2.58 10.96 -7.68
N GLN A 88 -2.32 12.26 -7.74
CA GLN A 88 -1.35 12.83 -8.66
C GLN A 88 0.07 12.30 -8.41
N THR A 89 0.45 12.15 -7.14
CA THR A 89 1.75 11.57 -6.75
C THR A 89 1.85 10.11 -7.18
N LEU A 90 0.79 9.31 -6.94
CA LEU A 90 0.69 7.93 -7.39
C LEU A 90 0.77 7.82 -8.91
N TYR A 91 0.04 8.64 -9.67
CA TYR A 91 0.10 8.66 -11.13
C TYR A 91 1.50 9.00 -11.65
N ARG A 92 2.18 9.97 -11.04
CA ARG A 92 3.57 10.32 -11.40
C ARG A 92 4.53 9.17 -11.15
N LEU A 93 4.40 8.50 -10.00
CA LEU A 93 5.24 7.35 -9.66
C LEU A 93 4.95 6.14 -10.54
N LEU A 94 3.68 5.90 -10.89
CA LEU A 94 3.24 4.84 -11.78
C LEU A 94 3.74 5.07 -13.21
N ALA A 95 3.63 6.31 -13.73
CA ALA A 95 4.13 6.69 -15.05
C ALA A 95 5.66 6.57 -15.16
N GLY A 96 6.38 6.71 -14.05
CA GLY A 96 7.81 6.46 -13.97
C GLY A 96 8.21 4.97 -13.97
N ARG A 97 7.23 4.05 -13.96
CA ARG A 97 7.45 2.61 -13.89
C ARG A 97 7.45 2.01 -15.32
N ARG A 98 8.62 1.63 -15.81
CA ARG A 98 8.87 0.86 -17.04
C ARG A 98 8.49 -0.63 -16.91
N ASN A 99 8.56 -1.21 -15.70
CA ASN A 99 8.20 -2.62 -15.47
C ASN A 99 7.87 -2.90 -13.99
N ILE A 100 6.90 -3.80 -13.74
CA ILE A 100 6.43 -4.19 -12.40
C ILE A 100 7.58 -4.82 -11.59
N PHE A 101 8.39 -5.68 -12.23
CA PHE A 101 9.50 -6.37 -11.55
C PHE A 101 10.87 -5.71 -11.71
N PHE A 102 11.11 -4.97 -12.80
CA PHE A 102 12.46 -4.46 -13.12
C PHE A 102 12.61 -2.93 -13.05
N GLY A 103 11.53 -2.19 -12.87
CA GLY A 103 11.55 -0.74 -12.82
C GLY A 103 11.05 -0.13 -14.11
#